data_AF-A0A844SKN5-F1
#
_entry.id   AF-A0A844SKN5-F1
#
_cell.length_a   1.000
_cell.length_b   1.000
_cell.length_c   1.000
_cell.angle_alpha   90.00
_cell.angle_beta   90.00
_cell.angle_gamma   90.00
#
_symmetry.space_group_name_H-M   'P 1'
#
loop_
_entity.id
_entity.type
_entity.pdbx_description
1 polymer ?
#
loop_
_entity_poly.entity_id
_entity_poly.type
_entity_poly.pdbx_seq_one_letter_code
_entity_poly.pdbx_strand_id
1 'polypeptide(L)' 'MTGLHLSKQIDLLDKNACTEAERLRKEARGTPPGVERDRLIRQARQAEAACRVTQWLASRELEPPR' A
#
# COMPACT_ATOMS: atom_id res chain seq x y z
N MET A 1 22.68 -16.31 -3.91
CA MET A 1 21.48 -16.34 -4.79
C MET A 1 20.20 -16.07 -3.98
N THR A 2 20.12 -14.92 -3.29
CA THR A 2 19.00 -14.57 -2.39
C THR A 2 18.27 -13.28 -2.77
N GLY A 3 18.70 -12.61 -3.86
CA GLY A 3 18.11 -11.33 -4.30
C GLY A 3 16.74 -11.44 -4.97
N LEU A 4 16.45 -12.56 -5.64
CA LEU A 4 15.20 -12.75 -6.42
C LEU A 4 13.97 -13.09 -5.56
N HIS A 5 14.16 -13.44 -4.29
CA HIS A 5 13.05 -13.82 -3.41
C HIS A 5 12.46 -12.60 -2.69
N LEU A 6 13.32 -11.66 -2.28
CA LEU A 6 12.91 -10.41 -1.61
C LEU A 6 12.13 -9.49 -2.55
N SER A 7 12.56 -9.35 -3.81
CA SER A 7 11.86 -8.49 -4.78
C SER A 7 10.44 -8.97 -5.07
N LYS A 8 10.25 -10.29 -5.22
CA LYS A 8 8.93 -10.91 -5.42
C LYS A 8 8.04 -10.82 -4.19
N GLN A 9 8.62 -10.87 -2.99
CA GLN A 9 7.88 -10.71 -1.73
C GLN A 9 7.39 -9.27 -1.56
N ILE A 10 8.21 -8.29 -1.94
CA ILE A 10 7.81 -6.87 -1.99
C ILE A 10 6.66 -6.72 -3.01
N ASP A 11 6.83 -7.17 -4.25
CA ASP A 11 5.79 -7.09 -5.30
C ASP A 11 4.42 -7.70 -4.90
N LEU A 12 4.41 -8.79 -4.12
CA LEU A 12 3.17 -9.42 -3.65
C LEU A 12 2.53 -8.64 -2.49
N LEU A 13 3.34 -8.06 -1.59
CA LEU A 13 2.87 -7.14 -0.56
C LEU A 13 2.28 -5.86 -1.19
N ASP A 14 2.86 -5.42 -2.31
CA ASP A 14 2.57 -4.16 -2.98
C ASP A 14 1.18 -4.11 -3.61
N LYS A 15 0.83 -5.13 -4.39
CA LYS A 15 -0.51 -5.22 -5.02
C LYS A 15 -1.61 -5.29 -3.98
N ASN A 16 -1.35 -5.96 -2.86
CA ASN A 16 -2.31 -6.11 -1.79
C ASN A 16 -2.51 -4.81 -1.01
N ALA A 17 -1.46 -4.03 -0.78
CA ALA A 17 -1.54 -2.77 -0.01
C ALA A 17 -2.40 -1.70 -0.69
N CYS A 18 -2.24 -1.50 -2.01
CA CYS A 18 -3.04 -0.52 -2.74
C CYS A 18 -4.53 -0.93 -2.81
N THR A 19 -4.82 -2.20 -3.09
CA THR A 19 -6.20 -2.72 -3.10
C THR A 19 -6.84 -2.67 -1.71
N GLU A 20 -6.09 -2.95 -0.65
CA GLU A 20 -6.61 -2.87 0.71
C GLU A 20 -6.91 -1.42 1.13
N ALA A 21 -6.08 -0.46 0.73
CA ALA A 21 -6.38 0.96 0.92
C ALA A 21 -7.72 1.36 0.29
N GLU A 22 -7.97 0.95 -0.96
CA GLU A 22 -9.21 1.22 -1.67
C GLU A 22 -10.42 0.56 -1.00
N ARG A 23 -10.28 -0.69 -0.57
CA ARG A 23 -11.31 -1.45 0.15
C ARG A 23 -11.69 -0.76 1.45
N LEU A 24 -10.70 -0.40 2.27
CA LEU A 24 -10.90 0.28 3.55
C LEU A 24 -11.53 1.66 3.38
N ARG A 25 -11.16 2.41 2.32
CA ARG A 25 -11.84 3.68 1.99
C ARG A 25 -13.29 3.48 1.59
N LYS A 26 -13.58 2.44 0.81
CA LYS A 26 -14.95 2.11 0.41
C LYS A 26 -15.80 1.73 1.62
N GLU A 27 -15.25 0.93 2.53
CA GLU A 27 -15.92 0.55 3.77
C GLU A 27 -16.16 1.76 4.67
N ALA A 28 -15.13 2.57 4.93
CA ALA A 28 -15.25 3.79 5.72
C ALA A 28 -16.32 4.76 5.20
N ARG A 29 -16.52 4.84 3.88
CA ARG A 29 -17.58 5.69 3.28
C ARG A 29 -18.98 5.21 3.68
N GLY A 30 -19.19 3.90 3.79
CA GLY A 30 -20.47 3.29 4.20
C GLY A 30 -20.69 3.25 5.72
N THR A 31 -19.63 3.37 6.52
CA THR A 31 -19.72 3.37 7.98
C THR A 31 -20.18 4.74 8.51
N PRO A 32 -21.17 4.80 9.42
CA PRO A 32 -21.55 6.02 10.11
C PRO A 32 -20.37 6.68 10.86
N PRO A 33 -20.40 7.99 11.11
CA PRO A 33 -19.38 8.66 11.92
C PRO A 33 -19.23 8.00 13.31
N GLY A 34 -17.99 7.74 13.70
CA GLY A 34 -17.67 7.09 14.96
C GLY A 34 -16.32 6.38 14.93
N VAL A 35 -15.98 5.74 16.05
CA VAL A 35 -14.67 5.10 16.27
C VAL A 35 -14.31 4.10 15.17
N GLU A 36 -15.30 3.35 14.67
CA GLU A 36 -15.08 2.34 13.63
C GLU A 36 -14.73 2.98 12.29
N ARG A 37 -15.44 4.04 11.88
CA ARG A 37 -15.10 4.80 10.67
C ARG A 37 -13.69 5.38 10.77
N ASP A 38 -13.34 5.94 11.93
CA ASP A 38 -12.00 6.50 12.14
C ASP A 38 -10.91 5.44 12.10
N ARG A 39 -11.20 4.23 12.63
CA ARG A 39 -10.30 3.09 12.55
C ARG A 39 -10.05 2.68 11.10
N LEU A 40 -11.10 2.53 10.31
CA LEU A 40 -11.01 2.19 8.88
C LEU A 40 -10.22 3.26 8.11
N ILE A 41 -10.43 4.55 8.40
CA ILE A 41 -9.67 5.65 7.79
C ILE A 41 -8.19 5.57 8.16
N ARG A 42 -7.85 5.29 9.42
CA ARG A 42 -6.46 5.14 9.86
C ARG A 42 -5.77 3.97 9.16
N GLN A 43 -6.44 2.82 9.06
CA GLN A 43 -5.90 1.65 8.36
C GLN A 43 -5.72 1.92 6.86
N ALA A 44 -6.69 2.60 6.23
CA ALA A 44 -6.58 2.98 4.82
C ALA A 44 -5.34 3.85 4.58
N ARG A 45 -5.07 4.83 5.45
CA ARG A 45 -3.87 5.69 5.35
C ARG A 45 -2.56 4.91 5.49
N GLN A 46 -2.51 3.91 6.36
CA GLN A 46 -1.34 3.05 6.50
C GLN A 46 -1.09 2.22 5.24
N ALA A 47 -2.16 1.65 4.67
CA ALA A 47 -2.09 0.91 3.42
C ALA A 47 -1.70 1.83 2.23
N GLU A 48 -2.20 3.07 2.19
CA GLU A 48 -1.80 4.09 1.21
C GLU A 48 -0.31 4.44 1.32
N ALA A 49 0.21 4.57 2.54
CA ALA A 49 1.62 4.84 2.76
C ALA A 49 2.49 3.67 2.28
N ALA A 50 2.11 2.43 2.59
CA ALA A 50 2.79 1.24 2.09
C ALA A 50 2.77 1.18 0.55
N CYS A 51 1.61 1.38 -0.07
CA CYS A 51 1.45 1.46 -1.53
C CYS A 51 2.34 2.56 -2.17
N ARG A 52 2.48 3.72 -1.51
CA ARG A 52 3.31 4.82 -2.04
C ARG A 52 4.79 4.53 -1.96
N VAL A 53 5.27 3.93 -0.86
CA VAL A 53 6.69 3.55 -0.71
C VAL A 53 7.07 2.57 -1.82
N THR A 54 6.17 1.67 -2.18
CA THR A 54 6.45 0.62 -3.15
C THR A 54 6.39 1.15 -4.57
N GLN A 55 5.45 2.05 -4.88
CA GLN A 55 5.46 2.83 -6.11
C GLN A 55 6.76 3.63 -6.28
N TRP A 56 7.29 4.21 -5.20
CA TRP A 56 8.58 4.91 -5.25
C TRP A 56 9.75 3.96 -5.54
N LEU A 57 9.81 2.81 -4.86
CA LEU A 57 10.83 1.79 -5.11
C LEU A 57 10.78 1.21 -6.54
N ALA A 58 9.59 1.13 -7.14
CA ALA A 58 9.40 0.67 -8.51
C ALA A 58 9.70 1.75 -9.57
N SER A 59 9.91 3.01 -9.18
CA SER A 59 10.20 4.10 -10.10
C SER A 59 11.62 4.01 -10.66
N ARG A 60 11.77 4.20 -11.98
CA ARG A 60 13.04 4.13 -12.72
C ARG A 60 14.05 5.22 -12.33
N GLU A 61 13.63 6.21 -11.55
CA GLU A 61 14.50 7.29 -11.03
C GLU A 61 15.56 6.80 -10.02
N LEU A 62 15.47 5.53 -9.59
CA LEU A 62 16.46 4.87 -8.75
C LEU A 62 17.49 4.04 -9.55
N GLU A 63 17.37 3.92 -10.88
CA GLU A 63 18.42 3.30 -11.69
C GLU A 63 19.58 4.30 -11.92
N PRO A 64 20.84 3.90 -11.67
CA PRO A 64 21.97 4.73 -12.03
C PRO A 64 21.99 4.96 -13.55
N PRO A 65 22.37 6.17 -14.02
CA PRO A 65 22.44 6.46 -15.44
C PRO A 65 23.44 5.53 -16.12
N ARG A 66 23.08 5.03 -17.31
CA ARG A 66 23.94 4.17 -18.15
C ARG A 66 25.06 4.97 -18.80
#